data_AF-A0A1Y1ZXY7-F1
#
_entry.id   AF-A0A1Y1ZXY7-F1
#
_cell.length_a   1.000
_cell.length_b   1.000
_cell.length_c   1.000
_cell.angle_alpha   90.00
_cell.angle_beta   90.00
_cell.angle_gamma   90.00
#
_symmetry.space_group_name_H-M   'P 1'
#
loop_
_entity.id
_entity.type
_entity.pdbx_description
1 polymer ?
#
loop_
_entity_poly.entity_id
_entity_poly.type
_entity_poly.pdbx_seq_one_letter_code
_entity_poly.pdbx_strand_id
1 'polypeptide(L)'
;LPPELVLEVADHLPPDGILSLKLAHPKFNATLPLAPRFKPESFSTCARLAIRTYLSPRDPNPSHIRCILCKALYPVSLFSSSNSPACLPLSRPNTEVIELPERFCAWH
;
A
#
# COMPACT_ATOMS: atom_id res chain seq x y z
N LEU A 1 19.12 -4.38 3.50
CA LEU A 1 19.67 -4.99 2.27
C LEU A 1 19.83 -3.94 1.17
N PRO A 2 20.94 -4.04 0.40
CA PRO A 2 21.05 -3.50 -0.96
C PRO A 2 19.91 -4.04 -1.85
N PRO A 3 19.39 -3.25 -2.81
CA PRO A 3 18.31 -3.68 -3.71
C PRO A 3 18.63 -4.97 -4.49
N GLU A 4 19.89 -5.18 -4.86
CA GLU A 4 20.37 -6.30 -5.68
C GLU A 4 20.11 -7.63 -4.96
N LEU A 5 20.47 -7.72 -3.67
CA LEU A 5 20.21 -8.90 -2.85
C LEU A 5 18.72 -9.14 -2.62
N VAL A 6 17.89 -8.09 -2.58
CA VAL A 6 16.44 -8.24 -2.45
C VAL A 6 15.85 -8.88 -3.71
N LEU A 7 16.35 -8.47 -4.89
CA LEU A 7 15.92 -9.02 -6.18
C LEU A 7 16.38 -10.47 -6.35
N GLU A 8 17.62 -10.79 -5.95
CA GLU A 8 18.15 -12.17 -6.01
C GLU A 8 17.31 -13.14 -5.15
N VAL A 9 16.99 -12.73 -3.90
CA VAL A 9 16.09 -13.50 -3.04
C VAL A 9 14.70 -13.64 -3.68
N ALA A 10 14.19 -12.56 -4.27
CA ALA A 10 12.88 -12.56 -4.93
C ALA A 10 12.80 -13.52 -6.12
N ASP A 11 13.90 -13.77 -6.83
CA ASP A 11 13.92 -14.76 -7.93
C ASP A 11 13.69 -16.19 -7.47
N HIS A 12 13.92 -16.46 -6.19
CA HIS A 12 13.79 -17.79 -5.58
C HIS A 12 12.48 -17.95 -4.78
N LEU A 13 11.67 -16.88 -4.71
CA LEU A 13 10.43 -16.90 -3.95
C LEU A 13 9.20 -17.20 -4.83
N PRO A 14 8.25 -17.98 -4.31
CA PRO A 14 6.94 -18.12 -4.94
C PRO A 14 6.18 -16.79 -4.94
N PRO A 15 5.11 -16.65 -5.75
CA PRO A 15 4.35 -15.41 -5.87
C PRO A 15 3.79 -14.89 -4.53
N ASP A 16 3.34 -15.79 -3.64
CA ASP A 16 2.88 -15.42 -2.29
C ASP A 16 4.00 -14.90 -1.39
N GLY A 17 5.23 -15.40 -1.53
CA GLY A 17 6.43 -14.84 -0.91
C GLY A 17 6.70 -13.41 -1.35
N ILE A 18 6.63 -13.14 -2.66
CA ILE A 18 6.77 -11.78 -3.20
C ILE A 18 5.70 -10.84 -2.67
N LEU A 19 4.44 -11.27 -2.71
CA LEU A 19 3.33 -10.49 -2.18
C LEU A 19 3.51 -10.19 -0.69
N SER A 20 3.92 -11.18 0.09
CA SER A 20 4.18 -11.03 1.53
C SER A 20 5.27 -10.00 1.80
N LEU A 21 6.37 -10.03 1.06
CA LEU A 21 7.44 -9.03 1.20
C LEU A 21 6.96 -7.61 0.86
N LYS A 22 6.21 -7.44 -0.23
CA LYS A 22 5.62 -6.14 -0.58
C LYS A 22 4.66 -5.63 0.50
N LEU A 23 3.88 -6.53 1.09
CA LEU A 23 3.00 -6.21 2.22
C LEU A 23 3.74 -6.10 3.55
N ALA A 24 5.01 -6.49 3.66
CA ALA A 24 5.75 -6.35 4.90
C ALA A 24 6.27 -4.92 5.09
N HIS A 25 6.84 -4.30 4.05
CA HIS A 25 7.55 -3.03 4.21
C HIS A 25 7.53 -2.11 2.97
N PRO A 26 7.45 -0.78 3.11
CA PRO A 26 7.49 0.19 1.99
C PRO A 26 8.69 0.01 1.07
N LYS A 27 9.88 -0.23 1.64
CA LYS A 27 11.11 -0.46 0.87
C LYS A 27 10.98 -1.65 -0.07
N PHE A 28 10.46 -2.79 0.40
CA PHE A 28 10.23 -3.96 -0.46
C PHE A 28 9.13 -3.71 -1.48
N ASN A 29 8.09 -2.95 -1.11
CA ASN A 29 7.05 -2.54 -2.05
C ASN A 29 7.60 -1.72 -3.22
N ALA A 30 8.56 -0.83 -2.96
CA ALA A 30 9.22 -0.01 -3.97
C ALA A 30 10.25 -0.78 -4.79
N THR A 31 10.96 -1.74 -4.20
CA THR A 31 12.04 -2.49 -4.87
C THR A 31 11.53 -3.66 -5.72
N LEU A 32 10.50 -4.39 -5.27
CA LEU A 32 10.07 -5.63 -5.93
C LEU A 32 9.08 -5.35 -7.09
N PRO A 33 9.29 -5.86 -8.31
CA PRO A 33 8.33 -5.70 -9.41
C PRO A 33 7.06 -6.55 -9.19
N LEU A 34 5.91 -6.04 -9.62
CA LEU A 34 4.60 -6.69 -9.45
C LEU A 34 4.13 -7.47 -10.68
N ALA A 35 4.64 -7.17 -11.88
CA ALA A 35 4.17 -7.75 -13.14
C ALA A 35 5.32 -8.50 -13.83
N PRO A 36 5.18 -9.78 -14.22
CA PRO A 36 3.97 -10.51 -14.61
C PRO A 36 3.74 -11.86 -13.86
N ARG A 37 4.32 -12.05 -12.66
CA ARG A 37 4.34 -13.37 -12.00
C ARG A 37 3.02 -13.84 -11.38
N PHE A 38 1.98 -13.01 -11.36
CA PHE A 38 0.70 -13.35 -10.72
C PHE A 38 -0.31 -13.88 -11.73
N LYS A 39 -0.34 -15.21 -11.89
CA LYS A 39 -1.56 -15.88 -12.34
C LYS A 39 -2.49 -16.03 -11.13
N PRO A 40 -3.79 -15.70 -11.22
CA PRO A 40 -4.73 -15.74 -10.10
C PRO A 40 -4.86 -17.14 -9.45
N GLU A 41 -4.47 -18.19 -10.17
CA GLU A 41 -4.46 -19.58 -9.72
C GLU A 41 -3.32 -19.93 -8.73
N SER A 42 -2.32 -19.05 -8.55
CA SER A 42 -1.05 -19.39 -7.86
C SER A 42 -1.02 -19.15 -6.34
N PHE A 43 -2.05 -18.54 -5.75
CA PHE A 43 -2.01 -18.23 -4.31
C PHE A 43 -2.40 -19.42 -3.44
N SER A 44 -1.51 -19.76 -2.51
CA SER A 44 -1.78 -20.70 -1.43
C SER A 44 -3.00 -20.28 -0.60
N THR A 45 -3.64 -21.24 0.09
CA THR A 45 -4.77 -20.97 0.98
C THR A 45 -4.39 -19.97 2.08
N CYS A 46 -3.18 -20.08 2.62
CA CYS A 46 -2.65 -19.15 3.61
C CYS A 46 -2.49 -17.73 3.06
N ALA A 47 -1.98 -17.58 1.82
CA ALA A 47 -1.87 -16.27 1.19
C ALA A 47 -3.25 -15.62 0.99
N ARG A 48 -4.24 -16.40 0.54
CA ARG A 48 -5.64 -15.93 0.39
C ARG A 48 -6.23 -15.48 1.72
N LEU A 49 -5.99 -16.24 2.80
CA LEU A 49 -6.43 -15.85 4.14
C LEU A 49 -5.77 -14.55 4.60
N ALA A 50 -4.44 -14.44 4.45
CA ALA A 50 -3.70 -13.23 4.83
C ALA A 50 -4.19 -11.98 4.09
N ILE A 51 -4.46 -12.09 2.78
CA ILE A 51 -5.04 -11.00 1.97
C ILE A 51 -6.41 -10.60 2.53
N ARG A 52 -7.30 -11.56 2.79
CA ARG A 52 -8.62 -11.29 3.36
C ARG A 52 -8.49 -10.59 4.71
N THR A 53 -7.65 -11.09 5.61
CA THR A 53 -7.41 -10.49 6.94
C THR A 53 -6.74 -9.11 6.84
N TYR A 54 -6.01 -8.80 5.77
CA TYR A 54 -5.46 -7.47 5.52
C TYR A 54 -6.52 -6.48 5.00
N LEU A 55 -7.47 -6.98 4.22
CA LEU A 55 -8.58 -6.18 3.68
C LEU A 55 -9.71 -5.99 4.70
N SER A 56 -9.88 -6.91 5.64
CA SER A 56 -10.86 -6.76 6.73
C SER A 56 -10.53 -5.56 7.63
N PRO A 57 -11.54 -4.74 8.00
CA PRO A 57 -11.38 -3.70 9.02
C PRO A 57 -10.98 -4.36 10.34
N ARG A 58 -9.81 -3.99 10.90
CA ARG A 58 -9.30 -4.58 12.15
C ARG A 58 -9.68 -3.80 13.40
N ASP A 59 -10.08 -2.54 13.25
CA ASP A 59 -10.41 -1.63 14.34
C ASP A 59 -11.45 -0.61 13.83
N PRO A 60 -12.56 -0.35 14.53
CA PRO A 60 -13.50 0.71 14.16
C PRO A 60 -12.88 2.11 14.22
N ASN A 61 -11.85 2.34 15.05
CA ASN A 61 -11.25 3.66 15.25
C ASN A 61 -9.70 3.58 15.33
N PRO A 62 -9.02 3.19 14.24
CA PRO A 62 -7.56 3.11 14.23
C PRO A 62 -6.95 4.51 14.42
N SER A 63 -5.82 4.63 15.12
CA SER A 63 -5.07 5.89 15.16
C SER A 63 -4.23 6.12 13.90
N HIS A 64 -3.83 5.02 13.25
CA HIS A 64 -3.01 5.01 12.05
C HIS A 64 -3.55 4.03 11.02
N ILE A 65 -3.51 4.41 9.75
CA ILE A 65 -3.88 3.54 8.63
C ILE A 65 -2.64 3.32 7.76
N ARG A 66 -2.58 2.14 7.16
CA ARG A 66 -1.56 1.80 6.19
C ARG A 66 -2.03 2.15 4.78
N CYS A 67 -1.25 2.98 4.09
CA CYS A 67 -1.53 3.35 2.70
C CYS A 67 -1.48 2.14 1.76
N ILE A 68 -2.48 1.97 0.91
CA ILE A 68 -2.54 0.85 -0.04
C ILE A 68 -1.52 0.99 -1.17
N LEU A 69 -1.10 2.20 -1.53
CA LEU A 69 -0.12 2.44 -2.59
C LEU A 69 1.33 2.30 -2.08
N CYS A 70 1.75 3.17 -1.16
CA CYS A 70 3.14 3.20 -0.68
C CYS A 70 3.43 2.28 0.50
N LYS A 71 2.40 1.69 1.11
CA LYS A 71 2.50 0.77 2.27
C LYS A 71 3.07 1.38 3.55
N ALA A 72 3.23 2.70 3.62
CA ALA A 72 3.62 3.42 4.84
C ALA A 72 2.43 3.56 5.81
N LEU A 73 2.73 3.69 7.10
CA LEU A 73 1.75 3.96 8.16
C LEU A 73 1.67 5.47 8.39
N TYR A 74 0.46 6.00 8.40
CA TYR A 74 0.18 7.41 8.62
C TYR A 74 -0.99 7.60 9.59
N PRO A 75 -1.08 8.73 10.29
CA PRO A 75 -2.28 9.09 11.05
C PRO A 75 -3.53 9.11 10.16
N VAL A 76 -4.70 8.79 10.71
CA VAL A 76 -5.98 8.77 9.96
C VAL A 76 -6.28 10.10 9.29
N SER A 77 -5.87 11.22 9.88
CA SER A 77 -6.04 12.55 9.30
C SER A 77 -5.41 12.68 7.90
N LEU A 78 -4.38 11.90 7.57
CA LEU A 78 -3.74 11.93 6.25
C LEU A 78 -4.43 11.06 5.19
N PHE A 79 -5.63 10.53 5.46
CA PHE A 79 -6.42 9.74 4.50
C PHE A 79 -7.60 10.53 3.93
N SER A 80 -7.50 11.86 3.95
CA SER A 80 -8.41 12.79 3.28
C SER A 80 -7.62 13.65 2.31
N SER A 81 -8.14 13.85 1.11
CA SER A 81 -7.50 14.66 0.06
C SER A 81 -7.30 16.12 0.47
N SER A 82 -8.23 16.69 1.24
CA SER A 82 -8.12 18.07 1.74
C SER A 82 -6.87 18.30 2.60
N ASN A 83 -6.33 17.25 3.21
CA ASN A 83 -5.11 17.30 4.02
C ASN A 83 -3.83 17.07 3.19
N SER A 84 -3.96 16.97 1.86
CA SER A 84 -2.81 16.93 0.96
C SER A 84 -2.12 18.29 0.91
N PRO A 85 -0.78 18.35 0.93
CA PRO A 85 -0.07 19.60 0.65
C PRO A 85 -0.38 20.16 -0.74
N ALA A 86 -0.88 19.34 -1.67
CA ALA A 86 -1.33 19.79 -2.99
C ALA A 86 -2.64 20.58 -2.94
N CYS A 87 -3.45 20.41 -1.89
CA CYS A 87 -4.73 21.10 -1.70
C CYS A 87 -4.60 22.40 -0.90
N LEU A 88 -3.38 22.90 -0.66
CA LEU A 88 -3.17 24.19 -0.04
C LEU A 88 -3.73 25.31 -0.95
N PRO A 89 -4.61 26.19 -0.44
CA PRO A 89 -5.30 27.16 -1.27
C PRO A 89 -4.32 28.22 -1.81
N LEU A 90 -3.98 28.10 -3.10
CA LEU A 90 -3.36 29.15 -3.89
C LEU A 90 -4.44 30.17 -4.29
N SER A 91 -4.83 31.03 -3.35
CA SER A 91 -5.50 32.31 -3.58
C SER A 91 -6.82 32.33 -4.41
N ARG A 92 -7.49 31.19 -4.65
CA ARG A 92 -8.78 31.14 -5.35
C ARG A 92 -9.80 30.24 -4.62
N PRO A 93 -11.09 30.63 -4.58
CA PRO A 93 -12.09 29.99 -3.71
C PRO A 93 -12.70 28.69 -4.26
N ASN A 94 -12.30 28.22 -5.45
CA ASN A 94 -12.87 27.00 -6.06
C ASN A 94 -11.81 25.92 -6.18
N THR A 95 -11.44 25.29 -5.06
CA THR A 95 -10.71 24.02 -5.05
C THR A 95 -11.71 22.88 -5.01
N GLU A 96 -11.91 22.21 -6.15
CA GLU A 96 -12.62 20.92 -6.18
C GLU A 96 -11.76 19.88 -5.46
N VAL A 97 -12.26 19.38 -4.33
CA VAL A 97 -11.58 18.35 -3.53
C VAL A 97 -11.98 16.99 -4.10
N ILE A 98 -11.05 16.32 -4.77
CA ILE A 98 -11.25 14.94 -5.26
C ILE A 98 -11.16 14.00 -4.06
N GLU A 99 -12.18 13.22 -3.74
CA GLU A 99 -12.11 12.24 -2.65
C GLU A 99 -11.12 11.12 -2.99
N LEU A 100 -10.24 10.80 -2.03
CA LEU A 100 -9.30 9.68 -2.17
C LEU A 100 -10.02 8.35 -1.90
N PRO A 101 -9.68 7.28 -2.64
CA PRO A 101 -10.14 5.94 -2.31
C PRO A 101 -9.73 5.55 -0.89
N GLU A 102 -10.46 4.59 -0.30
CA GLU A 102 -10.14 4.09 1.03
C GLU A 102 -8.67 3.67 1.13
N ARG A 103 -8.02 4.08 2.23
CA ARG A 103 -6.63 3.74 2.55
C ARG A 103 -5.61 4.31 1.54
N PHE A 104 -5.95 5.33 0.77
CA PHE A 104 -4.95 6.18 0.08
C PHE A 104 -4.53 7.33 0.98
N CYS A 105 -3.22 7.52 1.17
CA CYS A 105 -2.73 8.68 1.92
C CYS A 105 -2.63 9.92 1.01
N ALA A 106 -2.77 11.11 1.60
CA ALA A 106 -2.82 12.40 0.92
C ALA A 106 -1.52 12.85 0.23
N TRP A 107 -0.45 12.06 0.32
CA TRP A 107 0.81 12.29 -0.39
C TRP A 107 0.83 11.73 -1.83
N HIS A 108 -0.29 11.14 -2.26
CA HIS A 108 -0.50 10.53 -3.57
C HIS A 108 -1.87 10.90 -4.10
#